data_AF-A0A0W8F0A2-F1
#
_entry.id   AF-A0A0W8F0A2-F1
#
_cell.length_a   1.000
_cell.length_b   1.000
_cell.length_c   1.000
_cell.angle_alpha   90.00
_cell.angle_beta   90.00
_cell.angle_gamma   90.00
#
_symmetry.space_group_name_H-M   'P 1'
#
loop_
_entity.id
_entity.type
_entity.pdbx_description
1 polymer ?
#
loop_
_entity_poly.entity_id
_entity_poly.type
_entity_poly.pdbx_seq_one_letter_code
_entity_poly.pdbx_strand_id
1 'polypeptide(L)' 'MMFCNQCEETVKGIGCTVKGVCGNEDAIAVYQDVLVYLCQGFLYEVHSIFVSRG' A
#
# COMPACT_ATOMS: atom_id res chain seq x y z
N MET A 1 -5.55 11.99 6.03
CA MET A 1 -6.28 11.86 4.74
C MET A 1 -5.82 10.53 4.17
N MET A 2 -6.68 9.52 4.26
CA MET A 2 -6.39 8.15 3.83
C MET A 2 -7.26 7.82 2.61
N PHE A 3 -6.83 6.84 1.82
CA PHE A 3 -7.71 6.14 0.89
C PHE A 3 -7.29 4.66 0.86
N CYS A 4 -8.16 3.76 1.32
CA CYS A 4 -7.87 2.32 1.35
C CYS A 4 -9.05 1.51 0.79
N ASN A 5 -8.78 0.65 -0.19
CA ASN A 5 -9.76 -0.20 -0.87
C ASN A 5 -9.36 -1.69 -0.93
N GLN A 6 -8.50 -2.14 0.00
CA GLN A 6 -7.86 -3.46 -0.08
C GLN A 6 -8.74 -4.63 0.39
N CYS A 7 -9.81 -4.36 1.14
CA CYS A 7 -10.72 -5.39 1.63
C CYS A 7 -12.13 -5.26 1.03
N GLU A 8 -12.87 -6.36 0.98
CA GLU A 8 -14.27 -6.40 0.52
C GLU A 8 -15.16 -5.43 1.33
N GLU A 9 -14.87 -5.31 2.62
CA GLU A 9 -15.68 -4.57 3.62
C GLU A 9 -15.49 -3.04 3.57
N THR A 10 -14.97 -2.49 2.48
CA THR A 10 -14.74 -1.05 2.37
C THR A 10 -16.04 -0.24 2.51
N VAL A 11 -15.91 0.99 2.99
CA VAL A 11 -17.07 1.89 3.12
C VAL A 11 -17.78 2.02 1.77
N LYS A 12 -19.04 1.60 1.73
CA LYS A 12 -19.91 1.58 0.53
C LYS A 12 -19.34 0.77 -0.65
N GLY A 13 -18.37 -0.12 -0.43
CA GLY A 13 -17.72 -0.88 -1.49
C GLY A 13 -16.85 -0.05 -2.44
N ILE A 14 -16.48 1.19 -2.06
CA ILE A 14 -15.68 2.09 -2.90
C ILE A 14 -14.29 2.32 -2.30
N GLY A 15 -14.22 2.62 -1.00
CA GLY A 15 -12.97 2.91 -0.33
C GLY A 15 -13.16 3.66 0.99
N CYS A 16 -12.26 3.40 1.95
CA CYS A 16 -12.23 4.04 3.26
C CYS A 16 -11.37 5.31 3.20
N THR A 17 -11.91 6.45 3.66
CA THR A 17 -11.21 7.75 3.57
C THR A 17 -10.86 8.42 4.91
N VAL A 18 -11.45 7.95 6.02
CA VAL A 18 -11.31 8.54 7.37
C VAL A 18 -11.06 7.49 8.46
N LYS A 19 -11.72 6.33 8.38
CA LYS A 19 -11.33 5.13 9.14
C LYS A 19 -11.66 3.87 8.34
N GLY A 20 -10.78 2.87 8.38
CA GLY A 20 -11.07 1.56 7.81
C GLY A 20 -12.18 0.85 8.57
N VAL A 21 -13.08 0.16 7.88
CA VAL A 21 -14.09 -0.70 8.52
C VAL A 21 -13.41 -1.83 9.32
N CYS A 22 -12.27 -2.30 8.85
CA CYS A 22 -11.37 -3.22 9.55
C CYS A 22 -10.65 -2.62 10.77
N GLY A 23 -10.88 -1.35 11.10
CA GLY A 23 -10.28 -0.66 12.24
C GLY A 23 -8.96 0.06 11.94
N ASN A 24 -8.48 0.03 10.69
CA ASN A 24 -7.24 0.71 10.30
C ASN A 24 -7.36 2.22 10.54
N GLU A 25 -6.43 2.77 11.31
CA GLU A 25 -6.33 4.21 11.57
C GLU A 25 -5.58 4.92 10.42
N ASP A 26 -5.91 6.19 10.19
CA ASP A 26 -5.31 7.05 9.15
C ASP A 26 -3.77 6.95 9.13
N ALA A 27 -3.13 6.97 10.30
CA ALA A 27 -1.68 6.90 10.42
C ALA A 27 -1.12 5.54 9.95
N ILE A 28 -1.80 4.44 10.29
CA ILE A 28 -1.36 3.08 9.92
C ILE A 28 -1.49 2.88 8.41
N ALA A 29 -2.56 3.39 7.80
CA ALA A 29 -2.76 3.33 6.35
C ALA A 29 -1.62 4.05 5.60
N VAL A 30 -1.21 5.23 6.07
CA VAL A 30 -0.08 5.97 5.47
C VAL A 30 1.23 5.20 5.59
N TYR A 31 1.50 4.55 6.73
CA TYR A 31 2.71 3.73 6.88
C TYR A 31 2.69 2.51 5.96
N GLN A 32 1.53 1.89 5.74
CA GLN A 32 1.39 0.77 4.81
C GLN A 32 1.67 1.20 3.36
N ASP A 33 1.21 2.37 2.95
CA ASP A 33 1.51 2.92 1.62
C ASP A 33 3.02 3.18 1.42
N VAL A 34 3.69 3.75 2.44
CA VAL A 34 5.14 3.97 2.42
C VAL A 34 5.91 2.65 2.34
N LEU A 35 5.47 1.62 3.08
CA LEU A 35 6.10 0.31 3.05
C LEU A 35 6.03 -0.30 1.65
N VAL A 36 4.85 -0.24 1.00
CA VAL A 36 4.67 -0.75 -0.37
C VAL A 36 5.53 0.02 -1.37
N TYR A 37 5.62 1.34 -1.24
CA TYR A 37 6.48 2.18 -2.08
C TYR A 37 7.96 1.77 -1.97
N LEU A 38 8.46 1.58 -0.74
CA LEU A 38 9.83 1.13 -0.53
C LEU A 38 10.06 -0.27 -1.10
N CYS A 39 9.13 -1.21 -0.87
CA CYS A 39 9.22 -2.56 -1.43
C CYS A 39 9.27 -2.56 -2.97
N GLN A 40 8.48 -1.72 -3.64
CA GLN A 40 8.56 -1.57 -5.10
C GLN A 40 9.93 -1.05 -5.55
N GLY A 41 10.49 -0.07 -4.84
CA GLY A 41 11.84 0.43 -5.11
C GLY A 41 12.90 -0.66 -4.96
N PHE A 42 12.84 -1.45 -3.88
CA PHE A 42 13.75 -2.60 -3.70
C PHE A 42 13.62 -3.64 -4.81
N LEU A 43 12.40 -3.97 -5.22
CA LEU A 43 12.17 -4.92 -6.31
C LEU A 43 12.73 -4.41 -7.63
N TYR A 44 12.59 -3.12 -7.93
CA TYR A 44 13.18 -2.50 -9.11
C TYR A 44 14.71 -2.59 -9.11
N GLU A 45 15.36 -2.23 -8.00
CA GLU A 45 16.82 -2.31 -7.88
C GLU A 45 17.32 -3.74 -8.03
N VAL A 46 16.67 -4.69 -7.35
CA VAL A 46 17.00 -6.12 -7.47
C VAL A 46 16.81 -6.59 -8.91
N HIS A 47 15.70 -6.24 -9.55
CA HIS A 47 15.46 -6.57 -10.95
C HIS A 47 16.54 -5.99 -11.87
N SER A 48 16.94 -4.73 -11.69
CA SER A 48 18.01 -4.08 -12.44
C SER A 48 19.35 -4.79 -12.26
N ILE A 49 19.65 -5.27 -11.06
CA ILE A 49 20.85 -6.10 -10.79
C ILE A 49 20.80 -7.41 -11.58
N PHE A 50 19.64 -8.09 -11.63
CA PHE A 50 19.50 -9.34 -12.37
C PHE A 50 19.55 -9.14 -13.89
N VAL A 51 18.96 -8.06 -14.42
CA VAL A 51 19.02 -7.72 -15.86
C VAL A 51 20.42 -7.29 -16.30
N SER A 52 21.15 -6.56 -15.47
CA SER A 52 22.51 -6.09 -15.80
C SER A 52 23.58 -7.20 -15.74
N ARG A 53 23.26 -8.36 -15.17
CA ARG A 53 24.15 -9.53 -15.06
C ARG A 53 23.83 -10.63 -16.09
N GLY A 54 22.81 -10.43 -16.93
CA GLY A 54 22.38 -11.34 -17.99
C GLY A 54 22.92 -10.94 -19.36
#